data_AF-A0A350XR88-F1
#
_entry.id   AF-A0A350XR88-F1
#
_cell.length_a   1.000
_cell.length_b   1.000
_cell.length_c   1.000
_cell.angle_alpha   90.00
_cell.angle_beta   90.00
_cell.angle_gamma   90.00
#
_symmetry.space_group_name_H-M   'P 1'
#
loop_
_entity.id
_entity.type
_entity.pdbx_description
1 polymer ?
#
loop_
_entity_poly.entity_id
_entity_poly.type
_entity_poly.pdbx_seq_one_letter_code
_entity_poly.pdbx_strand_id
1 'polypeptide(L)'
;MGMLEAGTPPARYDRLVTDSGRHGTIVHGDDRDVPLALAALGQGGADLAVVGAVTRPRWWNRRNPKVEPAAIAVTRPALEEVCGAPPWPDLVGLHLLLRDAGRRVAIVPTSMRTTVRATRDDLVARHTIVVLAAIPLHDVGGGSRSAQLALELLRQGFHVIYVSLFSADESIDIGLRFIHPELEQYSASEFDAFSVTKRSRRGVVILEVPAGQFSGPVEVLRRGGWRLVYDIVDLWQDRVLGGDWYRRDVEKQFLTSADLVTASAPDLVELAAEAGVDAILLPNGVNAEVFRQEGLRRPGDLPEADLILGYHGSLYGDWFDWGSLNAVARRFPSAAVAVIGDPPDRLPPRAANISLLGLKAHSELPDYLARFDVGLIPFVVNATTHAVSPLKAYEYLAAGVPVAAPPLRSLRGLAGVFTADDLVSAVEQALEGGRPDREQALREHSWEARVELLLDAIGQSTPGGGVPPRIVTRPAVHYRGDQRRLTGHETNAAQA
;
A
#
# COMPACT_ATOMS: atom_id res chain seq x y z
N MET A 1 -5.21 24.02 57.56
CA MET A 1 -4.37 23.56 56.43
C MET A 1 -5.33 23.12 55.34
N GLY A 2 -5.59 24.00 54.38
CA GLY A 2 -6.62 23.83 53.34
C GLY A 2 -6.35 24.79 52.18
N MET A 3 -6.49 24.26 50.97
CA MET A 3 -6.16 24.79 49.63
C MET A 3 -6.90 26.06 49.22
N LEU A 4 -6.35 26.78 48.22
CA LEU A 4 -6.93 27.09 46.89
C LEU A 4 -6.01 28.15 46.20
N GLU A 5 -5.27 27.75 45.17
CA GLU A 5 -5.53 27.95 43.73
C GLU A 5 -4.73 29.13 43.14
N ALA A 6 -3.66 28.80 42.41
CA ALA A 6 -2.98 29.72 41.51
C ALA A 6 -3.65 29.61 40.13
N GLY A 7 -4.40 30.64 39.74
CA GLY A 7 -5.05 30.73 38.43
C GLY A 7 -4.02 30.79 37.28
N THR A 8 -4.23 29.95 36.28
CA THR A 8 -3.50 29.97 35.00
C THR A 8 -3.97 31.18 34.18
N PRO A 9 -3.09 31.96 33.53
CA PRO A 9 -3.51 33.09 32.71
C PRO A 9 -4.34 32.63 31.49
N PRO A 10 -5.35 33.41 31.05
CA PRO A 10 -6.15 33.07 29.88
C PRO A 10 -5.30 33.09 28.61
N ALA A 11 -5.45 32.07 27.76
CA ALA A 11 -4.80 32.02 26.45
C ALA A 11 -5.21 33.25 25.61
N ARG A 12 -4.24 33.87 24.92
CA ARG A 12 -4.51 34.94 23.94
C ARG A 12 -4.94 34.31 22.61
N TYR A 13 -5.90 34.94 21.93
CA TYR A 13 -6.51 34.43 20.69
C TYR A 13 -6.33 35.41 19.54
N ASP A 14 -5.62 34.99 18.49
CA ASP A 14 -5.39 35.80 17.29
C ASP A 14 -6.12 35.21 16.07
N ARG A 15 -6.73 36.08 15.27
CA ARG A 15 -7.34 35.71 13.98
C ARG A 15 -6.25 35.65 12.91
N LEU A 16 -6.14 34.52 12.23
CA LEU A 16 -5.14 34.32 11.18
C LEU A 16 -5.78 33.68 9.94
N VAL A 17 -5.26 34.03 8.77
CA VAL A 17 -5.71 33.48 7.48
C VAL A 17 -4.77 32.34 7.12
N THR A 18 -5.31 31.14 6.92
CA THR A 18 -4.52 30.01 6.41
C THR A 18 -4.24 30.19 4.92
N ASP A 19 -3.22 29.52 4.38
CA ASP A 19 -2.90 29.53 2.94
C ASP A 19 -4.08 29.07 2.05
N SER A 20 -5.05 28.35 2.64
CA SER A 20 -6.30 27.92 2.00
C SER A 20 -7.42 28.97 1.98
N GLY A 21 -7.18 30.19 2.48
CA GLY A 21 -8.20 31.25 2.62
C GLY A 21 -9.21 31.02 3.74
N ARG A 22 -9.12 29.90 4.48
CA ARG A 22 -9.96 29.64 5.66
C ARG A 22 -9.46 30.48 6.85
N HIS A 23 -10.38 31.16 7.52
CA HIS A 23 -10.10 31.91 8.74
C HIS A 23 -9.91 30.96 9.94
N GLY A 24 -8.67 30.84 10.39
CA GLY A 24 -8.29 30.09 11.59
C GLY A 24 -8.22 31.00 12.83
N THR A 25 -8.35 30.40 14.00
CA THR A 25 -8.02 31.03 15.28
C THR A 25 -6.94 30.19 15.95
N ILE A 26 -5.87 30.84 16.43
CA ILE A 26 -4.84 30.16 17.21
C ILE A 26 -5.05 30.46 18.69
N VAL A 27 -4.85 29.42 19.49
CA VAL A 27 -4.77 29.46 20.94
C VAL A 27 -3.32 29.14 21.30
N HIS A 28 -2.60 30.14 21.84
CA HIS A 28 -1.13 30.14 21.85
C HIS A 28 -0.46 29.48 23.06
N GLY A 29 0.69 28.84 22.76
CA GLY A 29 1.95 28.84 23.54
C GLY A 29 3.07 29.45 22.69
N ASP A 30 4.37 29.24 23.01
CA ASP A 30 5.56 29.96 22.47
C ASP A 30 5.46 30.27 20.95
N ASP A 31 5.75 31.52 20.57
CA ASP A 31 5.50 32.12 19.25
C ASP A 31 6.16 31.36 18.07
N ARG A 32 7.12 30.48 18.37
CA ARG A 32 7.88 29.69 17.39
C ARG A 32 7.09 28.55 16.73
N ASP A 33 6.05 28.06 17.37
CA ASP A 33 5.32 26.84 16.93
C ASP A 33 4.07 27.14 16.09
N VAL A 34 3.72 28.41 15.99
CA VAL A 34 2.52 28.95 15.34
C VAL A 34 2.49 28.69 13.84
N PRO A 35 3.60 28.86 13.08
CA PRO A 35 3.60 28.54 11.66
C PRO A 35 3.31 27.05 11.39
N LEU A 36 3.76 26.15 12.27
CA LEU A 36 3.56 24.70 12.12
C LEU A 36 2.09 24.32 12.33
N ALA A 37 1.45 24.89 13.36
CA ALA A 37 0.04 24.68 13.62
C ALA A 37 -0.83 25.14 12.43
N LEU A 38 -0.52 26.31 11.85
CA LEU A 38 -1.23 26.87 10.70
C LEU A 38 -1.04 26.05 9.43
N ALA A 39 0.20 25.63 9.14
CA ALA A 39 0.50 24.81 7.99
C ALA A 39 -0.28 23.48 8.05
N ALA A 40 -0.30 22.82 9.21
CA ALA A 40 -1.04 21.58 9.40
C ALA A 40 -2.57 21.77 9.32
N LEU A 41 -3.11 22.90 9.78
CA LEU A 41 -4.53 23.22 9.63
C LEU A 41 -4.91 23.47 8.16
N GLY A 42 -4.01 24.07 7.39
CA GLY A 42 -4.20 24.37 5.97
C GLY A 42 -4.06 23.15 5.05
N GLN A 43 -3.25 22.16 5.43
CA GLN A 43 -3.03 20.95 4.64
C GLN A 43 -4.03 19.84 5.01
N GLY A 44 -4.77 19.32 4.03
CA GLY A 44 -5.61 18.13 4.22
C GLY A 44 -6.98 18.37 4.87
N GLY A 45 -7.39 19.63 5.03
CA GLY A 45 -8.74 19.98 5.46
C GLY A 45 -9.04 19.65 6.93
N ALA A 46 -8.03 19.56 7.80
CA ALA A 46 -8.24 19.40 9.23
C ALA A 46 -9.10 20.54 9.81
N ASP A 47 -9.86 20.22 10.85
CA ASP A 47 -10.68 21.22 11.56
C ASP A 47 -9.92 21.77 12.79
N LEU A 48 -8.91 21.01 13.26
CA LEU A 48 -8.04 21.27 14.40
C LEU A 48 -6.59 20.76 14.12
N ALA A 49 -5.58 21.55 14.46
CA ALA A 49 -4.18 21.16 14.52
C ALA A 49 -3.60 21.44 15.92
N VAL A 50 -2.95 20.45 16.52
CA VAL A 50 -2.44 20.51 17.90
C VAL A 50 -0.93 20.35 17.88
N VAL A 51 -0.20 21.37 18.31
CA VAL A 51 1.25 21.31 18.55
C VAL A 51 1.50 20.95 20.00
N GLY A 52 2.34 19.95 20.30
CA GLY A 52 2.60 19.58 21.69
C GLY A 52 3.57 18.43 21.89
N ALA A 53 3.94 18.18 23.15
CA ALA A 53 4.69 16.98 23.50
C ALA A 53 3.76 15.76 23.38
N VAL A 54 4.13 14.82 22.52
CA VAL A 54 3.32 13.61 22.30
C VAL A 54 3.92 12.48 23.13
N THR A 55 3.12 11.89 24.01
CA THR A 55 3.51 10.65 24.68
C THR A 55 3.84 9.61 23.62
N ARG A 56 5.04 9.01 23.69
CA ARG A 56 5.45 7.96 22.75
C ARG A 56 4.35 6.91 22.68
N PRO A 57 3.88 6.52 21.47
CA PRO A 57 2.94 5.42 21.35
C PRO A 57 3.54 4.20 22.02
N ARG A 58 2.95 3.76 23.14
CA ARG A 58 3.28 2.46 23.74
C ARG A 58 2.39 1.44 23.05
N TRP A 59 2.98 0.68 22.14
CA TRP A 59 2.30 -0.25 21.24
C TRP A 59 1.40 -1.28 21.95
N TRP A 60 1.64 -1.55 23.24
CA TRP A 60 0.85 -2.46 24.07
C TRP A 60 -0.53 -1.90 24.51
N ASN A 61 -0.82 -0.61 24.38
CA ASN A 61 -2.14 -0.10 24.76
C ASN A 61 -2.58 1.03 23.83
N ARG A 62 -3.46 0.71 22.87
CA ARG A 62 -4.10 1.63 21.91
C ARG A 62 -5.00 2.65 22.63
N ARG A 63 -4.43 3.51 23.46
CA ARG A 63 -5.05 4.79 23.81
C ARG A 63 -4.39 5.85 22.97
N ASN A 64 -5.23 6.74 22.42
CA ASN A 64 -4.82 7.94 21.69
C ASN A 64 -3.54 8.50 22.32
N PRO A 65 -2.49 8.79 21.52
CA PRO A 65 -1.29 9.40 22.04
C PRO A 65 -1.73 10.64 22.82
N LYS A 66 -1.41 10.67 24.12
CA LYS A 66 -1.69 11.86 24.92
C LYS A 66 -0.78 12.95 24.41
N VAL A 67 -1.37 14.03 23.95
CA VAL A 67 -0.66 15.25 23.57
C VAL A 67 -0.79 16.19 24.75
N GLU A 68 0.33 16.73 25.21
CA GLU A 68 0.36 17.91 26.08
C GLU A 68 0.44 19.12 25.14
N PRO A 69 -0.71 19.75 24.80
CA PRO A 69 -0.76 20.79 23.80
C PRO A 69 0.03 22.02 24.26
N ALA A 70 1.03 22.39 23.47
CA ALA A 70 1.76 23.64 23.57
C ALA A 70 1.12 24.75 22.71
N ALA A 71 0.49 24.41 21.60
CA ALA A 71 -0.31 25.36 20.80
C ALA A 71 -1.44 24.64 20.05
N ILE A 72 -2.51 25.36 19.74
CA ILE A 72 -3.66 24.82 18.99
C ILE A 72 -4.08 25.82 17.90
N ALA A 73 -4.18 25.35 16.66
CA ALA A 73 -4.85 26.08 15.59
C ALA A 73 -6.18 25.39 15.24
N VAL A 74 -7.27 26.13 15.19
CA VAL A 74 -8.62 25.59 14.95
C VAL A 74 -9.36 26.48 13.97
N THR A 75 -10.22 25.89 13.13
CA THR A 75 -11.09 26.69 12.26
C THR A 75 -12.16 27.41 13.08
N ARG A 76 -12.47 28.66 12.72
CA ARG A 76 -13.49 29.45 13.45
C ARG A 76 -14.85 28.76 13.53
N PRO A 77 -15.40 28.16 12.46
CA PRO A 77 -16.68 27.45 12.54
C PRO A 77 -16.65 26.27 13.54
N ALA A 78 -15.57 25.47 13.56
CA ALA A 78 -15.45 24.36 14.49
C ALA A 78 -15.36 24.85 15.95
N LEU A 79 -14.68 25.97 16.18
CA LEU A 79 -14.55 26.57 17.50
C LEU A 79 -15.89 27.13 18.01
N GLU A 80 -16.60 27.88 17.18
CA GLU A 80 -17.88 28.49 17.53
C GLU A 80 -18.98 27.43 17.71
N GLU A 81 -19.01 26.39 16.87
CA GLU A 81 -20.00 25.30 16.96
C GLU A 81 -19.81 24.44 18.21
N VAL A 82 -18.56 24.12 18.58
CA VAL A 82 -18.27 23.21 19.70
C VAL A 82 -18.16 23.93 21.03
N CYS A 83 -17.57 25.13 21.06
CA CYS A 83 -17.25 25.84 22.31
C CYS A 83 -18.14 27.07 22.55
N GLY A 84 -18.96 27.49 21.58
CA GLY A 84 -19.82 28.66 21.72
C GLY A 84 -19.05 29.98 21.83
N ALA A 85 -19.66 30.97 22.50
CA ALA A 85 -19.04 32.28 22.74
C ALA A 85 -18.00 32.22 23.88
N PRO A 86 -16.93 33.04 23.84
CA PRO A 86 -15.91 33.07 24.88
C PRO A 86 -16.47 33.45 26.27
N PRO A 87 -15.83 33.02 27.39
CA PRO A 87 -14.49 32.45 27.46
C PRO A 87 -14.43 30.94 27.18
N TRP A 88 -13.41 30.50 26.44
CA TRP A 88 -13.15 29.09 26.16
C TRP A 88 -12.16 28.47 27.17
N PRO A 89 -12.12 27.13 27.30
CA PRO A 89 -11.18 26.44 28.19
C PRO A 89 -9.70 26.64 27.80
N ASP A 90 -8.80 26.17 28.66
CA ASP A 90 -7.38 26.08 28.34
C ASP A 90 -7.08 25.14 27.16
N LEU A 91 -5.83 25.09 26.69
CA LEU A 91 -5.42 24.27 25.54
C LEU A 91 -5.81 22.80 25.70
N VAL A 92 -5.68 22.25 26.91
CA VAL A 92 -6.00 20.85 27.21
C VAL A 92 -7.51 20.61 27.10
N GLY A 93 -8.31 21.46 27.74
CA GLY A 93 -9.76 21.38 27.71
C GLY A 93 -10.32 21.60 26.31
N LEU A 94 -9.76 22.55 25.55
CA LEU A 94 -10.16 22.82 24.18
C LEU A 94 -9.87 21.64 23.25
N HIS A 95 -8.68 21.03 23.36
CA HIS A 95 -8.35 19.82 22.60
C HIS A 95 -9.34 18.69 22.87
N LEU A 96 -9.67 18.44 24.14
CA LEU A 96 -10.59 17.37 24.53
C LEU A 96 -11.99 17.61 23.98
N LEU A 97 -12.55 18.82 24.13
CA LEU A 97 -13.89 19.14 23.63
C LEU A 97 -14.00 19.00 22.11
N LEU A 98 -13.05 19.56 21.37
CA LEU A 98 -13.06 19.48 19.89
C LEU A 98 -12.87 18.04 19.39
N ARG A 99 -12.03 17.26 20.06
CA ARG A 99 -11.85 15.83 19.73
C ARG A 99 -13.10 15.02 20.03
N ASP A 100 -13.71 15.22 21.19
CA ASP A 100 -14.91 14.48 21.62
C ASP A 100 -16.13 14.86 20.74
N ALA A 101 -16.13 16.05 20.13
CA ALA A 101 -17.08 16.45 19.09
C ALA A 101 -16.79 15.87 17.68
N GLY A 102 -15.80 14.98 17.55
CA GLY A 102 -15.52 14.25 16.30
C GLY A 102 -14.79 15.07 15.22
N ARG A 103 -14.14 16.19 15.58
CA ARG A 103 -13.39 17.02 14.62
C ARG A 103 -12.14 16.32 14.10
N ARG A 104 -11.76 16.59 12.85
CA ARG A 104 -10.53 16.04 12.27
C ARG A 104 -9.31 16.74 12.87
N VAL A 105 -8.45 15.96 13.51
CA VAL A 105 -7.31 16.44 14.29
C VAL A 105 -6.00 16.09 13.60
N ALA A 106 -5.14 17.09 13.40
CA ALA A 106 -3.73 16.91 13.09
C ALA A 106 -2.89 17.07 14.37
N ILE A 107 -1.86 16.22 14.57
CA ILE A 107 -0.95 16.29 15.71
C ILE A 107 0.46 16.66 15.21
N VAL A 108 1.07 17.69 15.81
CA VAL A 108 2.37 18.23 15.46
C VAL A 108 3.31 18.15 16.68
N PRO A 109 4.36 17.31 16.69
CA PRO A 109 5.27 17.21 17.83
C PRO A 109 6.18 18.44 17.99
N THR A 110 6.40 18.92 19.23
CA THR A 110 7.30 20.05 19.56
C THR A 110 8.80 19.74 19.41
N SER A 111 9.19 18.46 19.30
CA SER A 111 10.59 18.02 19.30
C SER A 111 11.04 17.39 17.97
N MET A 112 10.97 18.10 16.85
CA MET A 112 11.54 17.62 15.57
C MET A 112 13.08 17.71 15.49
N ARG A 113 13.81 17.57 16.61
CA ARG A 113 15.31 17.58 16.62
C ARG A 113 15.96 16.23 16.86
N THR A 114 15.18 15.19 17.18
CA THR A 114 15.68 13.82 17.20
C THR A 114 14.62 12.95 16.55
N THR A 115 14.98 12.28 15.46
CA THR A 115 14.33 11.03 15.05
C THR A 115 14.53 10.07 16.21
N VAL A 116 13.57 10.04 17.14
CA VAL A 116 13.49 8.95 18.09
C VAL A 116 13.04 7.73 17.28
N ARG A 117 14.03 6.95 16.86
CA ARG A 117 13.82 5.63 16.27
C ARG A 117 13.00 4.82 17.26
N ALA A 118 11.77 4.45 16.91
CA ALA A 118 11.00 3.50 17.70
C ALA A 118 11.61 2.11 17.46
N THR A 119 12.72 1.82 18.13
CA THR A 119 13.26 0.47 18.16
C THR A 119 12.38 -0.36 19.08
N ARG A 120 11.75 -1.39 18.53
CA ARG A 120 11.15 -2.44 19.35
C ARG A 120 12.28 -3.28 19.94
N ASP A 121 12.26 -3.42 21.25
CA ASP A 121 13.17 -4.26 22.03
C ASP A 121 12.44 -5.43 22.72
N ASP A 122 11.11 -5.47 22.59
CA ASP A 122 10.27 -6.51 23.14
C ASP A 122 10.45 -7.85 22.41
N LEU A 123 10.43 -8.95 23.18
CA LEU A 123 10.47 -10.30 22.62
C LEU A 123 9.20 -10.56 21.81
N VAL A 124 9.36 -11.11 20.61
CA VAL A 124 8.25 -11.50 19.74
C VAL A 124 7.87 -12.94 20.05
N ALA A 125 6.73 -13.11 20.72
CA ALA A 125 6.22 -14.44 21.09
C ALA A 125 5.59 -15.21 19.91
N ARG A 126 5.16 -14.51 18.87
CA ARG A 126 4.53 -15.08 17.66
C ARG A 126 5.58 -15.57 16.67
N HIS A 127 5.18 -16.48 15.79
CA HIS A 127 6.02 -16.85 14.65
C HIS A 127 6.23 -15.62 13.75
N THR A 128 7.48 -15.31 13.44
CA THR A 128 7.83 -14.08 12.72
C THR A 128 8.09 -14.36 11.24
N ILE A 129 7.47 -13.57 10.37
CA ILE A 129 7.76 -13.55 8.94
C ILE A 129 8.37 -12.19 8.61
N VAL A 130 9.54 -12.18 7.99
CA VAL A 130 10.13 -10.99 7.38
C VAL A 130 9.81 -11.02 5.89
N VAL A 131 9.10 -10.03 5.38
CA VAL A 131 8.82 -9.88 3.95
C VAL A 131 9.74 -8.79 3.40
N LEU A 132 10.64 -9.16 2.51
CA LEU A 132 11.58 -8.26 1.83
C LEU A 132 11.02 -7.94 0.44
N ALA A 133 10.35 -6.80 0.34
CA ALA A 133 9.53 -6.39 -0.81
C ALA A 133 10.16 -5.24 -1.60
N ALA A 134 9.73 -5.07 -2.85
CA ALA A 134 10.17 -3.95 -3.67
C ALA A 134 9.62 -2.61 -3.13
N ILE A 135 8.31 -2.53 -2.91
CA ILE A 135 7.59 -1.29 -2.60
C ILE A 135 6.89 -1.35 -1.23
N PRO A 136 6.55 -0.19 -0.62
CA PRO A 136 5.82 -0.16 0.65
C PRO A 136 4.45 -0.84 0.59
N LEU A 137 3.97 -1.30 1.75
CA LEU A 137 2.71 -2.05 1.88
C LEU A 137 1.46 -1.30 1.34
N HIS A 138 1.50 0.03 1.29
CA HIS A 138 0.39 0.88 0.85
C HIS A 138 0.47 1.32 -0.61
N ASP A 139 1.60 1.08 -1.25
CA ASP A 139 1.83 1.45 -2.64
C ASP A 139 0.97 0.60 -3.58
N VAL A 140 0.79 1.04 -4.83
CA VAL A 140 -0.14 0.48 -5.82
C VAL A 140 -1.55 0.21 -5.25
N GLY A 141 -2.05 1.14 -4.45
CA GLY A 141 -3.33 1.03 -3.75
C GLY A 141 -3.39 -0.13 -2.73
N GLY A 142 -2.24 -0.67 -2.31
CA GLY A 142 -2.09 -1.81 -1.40
C GLY A 142 -2.32 -3.17 -2.05
N GLY A 143 -2.41 -3.25 -3.38
CA GLY A 143 -2.74 -4.47 -4.11
C GLY A 143 -1.57 -5.40 -4.44
N SER A 144 -0.32 -5.02 -4.14
CA SER A 144 0.86 -5.81 -4.53
C SER A 144 0.88 -7.20 -3.88
N ARG A 145 1.54 -8.16 -4.52
CA ARG A 145 1.66 -9.55 -4.03
C ARG A 145 2.25 -9.61 -2.62
N SER A 146 3.43 -9.01 -2.40
CA SER A 146 4.05 -8.93 -1.07
C SER A 146 3.13 -8.31 -0.04
N ALA A 147 2.38 -7.27 -0.41
CA ALA A 147 1.44 -6.65 0.51
C ALA A 147 0.30 -7.59 0.88
N GLN A 148 -0.30 -8.26 -0.10
CA GLN A 148 -1.40 -9.17 0.14
C GLN A 148 -0.98 -10.43 0.92
N LEU A 149 0.20 -11.00 0.64
CA LEU A 149 0.80 -12.07 1.44
C LEU A 149 1.00 -11.62 2.90
N ALA A 150 1.56 -10.41 3.11
CA ALA A 150 1.77 -9.87 4.44
C ALA A 150 0.45 -9.67 5.21
N LEU A 151 -0.57 -9.11 4.57
CA LEU A 151 -1.89 -8.89 5.18
C LEU A 151 -2.57 -10.22 5.55
N GLU A 152 -2.45 -11.23 4.70
CA GLU A 152 -2.99 -12.56 4.96
C GLU A 152 -2.24 -13.28 6.10
N LEU A 153 -0.90 -13.20 6.15
CA LEU A 153 -0.12 -13.73 7.26
C LEU A 153 -0.48 -13.07 8.59
N LEU A 154 -0.71 -11.75 8.62
CA LEU A 154 -1.20 -11.06 9.81
C LEU A 154 -2.57 -11.60 10.26
N ARG A 155 -3.50 -11.81 9.31
CA ARG A 155 -4.83 -12.39 9.57
C ARG A 155 -4.72 -13.78 10.18
N GLN A 156 -3.76 -14.57 9.73
CA GLN A 156 -3.45 -15.90 10.24
C GLN A 156 -2.70 -15.91 11.59
N GLY A 157 -2.40 -14.73 12.16
CA GLY A 157 -1.83 -14.58 13.50
C GLY A 157 -0.31 -14.60 13.56
N PHE A 158 0.36 -14.41 12.41
CA PHE A 158 1.80 -14.21 12.36
C PHE A 158 2.17 -12.78 12.78
N HIS A 159 3.40 -12.63 13.26
CA HIS A 159 4.05 -11.33 13.35
C HIS A 159 4.78 -11.05 12.03
N VAL A 160 4.46 -9.95 11.37
CA VAL A 160 5.02 -9.61 10.06
C VAL A 160 5.90 -8.38 10.18
N ILE A 161 7.14 -8.51 9.71
CA ILE A 161 8.07 -7.41 9.52
C ILE A 161 8.18 -7.18 8.03
N TYR A 162 7.61 -6.08 7.54
CA TYR A 162 7.59 -5.73 6.13
C TYR A 162 8.70 -4.71 5.84
N VAL A 163 9.61 -5.04 4.94
CA VAL A 163 10.77 -4.20 4.60
C VAL A 163 10.72 -3.85 3.12
N SER A 164 10.55 -2.57 2.79
CA SER A 164 10.52 -2.12 1.40
C SER A 164 11.88 -1.61 0.95
N LEU A 165 12.30 -2.01 -0.25
CA LEU A 165 13.52 -1.54 -0.88
C LEU A 165 13.41 -0.08 -1.33
N PHE A 166 12.32 0.23 -2.02
CA PHE A 166 12.03 1.55 -2.57
C PHE A 166 11.04 2.32 -1.70
N SER A 167 10.97 3.62 -1.96
CA SER A 167 9.88 4.47 -1.46
C SER A 167 8.64 4.26 -2.32
N ALA A 168 7.47 4.66 -1.81
CA ALA A 168 6.24 4.61 -2.60
C ALA A 168 6.35 5.53 -3.82
N ASP A 169 5.84 5.07 -4.96
CA ASP A 169 5.90 5.77 -6.24
C ASP A 169 4.50 5.85 -6.89
N GLU A 170 3.63 6.68 -6.30
CA GLU A 170 2.29 6.99 -6.82
C GLU A 170 2.21 8.48 -7.17
N SER A 171 1.50 8.84 -8.24
CA SER A 171 1.29 10.26 -8.60
C SER A 171 0.55 11.07 -7.54
N ILE A 172 -0.23 10.39 -6.69
CA ILE A 172 -0.97 10.97 -5.56
C ILE A 172 -0.92 10.05 -4.35
N ASP A 173 -0.76 10.61 -3.14
CA ASP A 173 -0.99 9.86 -1.90
C ASP A 173 -2.49 9.77 -1.63
N ILE A 174 -3.09 8.61 -1.91
CA ILE A 174 -4.51 8.36 -1.63
C ILE A 174 -4.81 8.22 -0.13
N GLY A 175 -3.77 8.19 0.72
CA GLY A 175 -3.87 8.15 2.18
C GLY A 175 -4.09 6.77 2.76
N LEU A 176 -3.84 5.72 1.98
CA LEU A 176 -3.97 4.33 2.42
C LEU A 176 -2.87 3.99 3.44
N ARG A 177 -3.26 3.50 4.62
CA ARG A 177 -2.33 3.07 5.67
C ARG A 177 -2.83 1.79 6.32
N PHE A 178 -1.90 0.89 6.66
CA PHE A 178 -2.19 -0.38 7.32
C PHE A 178 -1.64 -0.36 8.75
N ILE A 179 -2.49 -0.71 9.71
CA ILE A 179 -2.11 -0.72 11.13
C ILE A 179 -2.55 -2.05 11.76
N HIS A 180 -1.57 -2.79 12.30
CA HIS A 180 -1.80 -4.02 13.03
C HIS A 180 -0.80 -4.12 14.22
N PRO A 181 -1.20 -4.64 15.39
CA PRO A 181 -0.29 -4.76 16.54
C PRO A 181 0.94 -5.65 16.28
N GLU A 182 0.77 -6.63 15.39
CA GLU A 182 1.81 -7.58 14.98
C GLU A 182 2.48 -7.20 13.65
N LEU A 183 2.33 -5.95 13.18
CA LEU A 183 2.95 -5.46 11.95
C LEU A 183 4.04 -4.43 12.27
N GLU A 184 5.26 -4.69 11.80
CA GLU A 184 6.36 -3.74 11.75
C GLU A 184 6.66 -3.38 10.29
N GLN A 185 6.99 -2.12 10.01
CA GLN A 185 7.32 -1.64 8.65
C GLN A 185 8.63 -0.86 8.68
N TYR A 186 9.54 -1.16 7.74
CA TYR A 186 10.86 -0.53 7.64
C TYR A 186 11.21 -0.23 6.18
N SER A 187 12.02 0.81 5.95
CA SER A 187 12.80 0.88 4.72
C SER A 187 14.01 -0.06 4.80
N ALA A 188 14.52 -0.54 3.66
CA ALA A 188 15.70 -1.39 3.62
C ALA A 188 16.92 -0.75 4.31
N SER A 189 17.10 0.57 4.18
CA SER A 189 18.18 1.31 4.85
C SER A 189 18.06 1.36 6.38
N GLU A 190 16.85 1.21 6.91
CA GLU A 190 16.58 1.28 8.35
C GLU A 190 16.44 -0.10 9.00
N PHE A 191 16.40 -1.16 8.20
CA PHE A 191 16.14 -2.50 8.69
C PHE A 191 17.37 -3.11 9.37
N ASP A 192 17.22 -3.43 10.66
CA ASP A 192 18.25 -4.10 11.45
C ASP A 192 17.85 -5.57 11.72
N ALA A 193 18.31 -6.44 10.83
CA ALA A 193 18.11 -7.89 10.94
C ALA A 193 18.67 -8.48 12.24
N PHE A 194 19.75 -7.93 12.80
CA PHE A 194 20.37 -8.46 14.00
C PHE A 194 19.50 -8.19 15.25
N SER A 195 18.81 -7.06 15.29
CA SER A 195 17.83 -6.81 16.35
C SER A 195 16.64 -7.76 16.27
N VAL A 196 16.25 -8.21 15.07
CA VAL A 196 15.17 -9.20 14.90
C VAL A 196 15.57 -10.57 15.48
N THR A 197 16.78 -11.05 15.20
CA THR A 197 17.25 -12.37 15.71
C THR A 197 17.37 -12.42 17.24
N LYS A 198 17.53 -11.27 17.90
CA LYS A 198 17.50 -11.17 19.37
C LYS A 198 16.09 -11.25 19.95
N ARG A 199 15.10 -10.74 19.22
CA ARG A 199 13.70 -10.66 19.69
C ARG A 199 12.89 -11.89 19.34
N SER A 200 13.25 -12.61 18.28
CA SER A 200 12.52 -13.78 17.80
C SER A 200 13.45 -14.97 17.54
N ARG A 201 13.05 -16.14 18.06
CA ARG A 201 13.86 -17.38 18.02
C ARG A 201 13.60 -18.25 16.78
N ARG A 202 12.53 -17.99 16.04
CA ARG A 202 12.12 -18.77 14.86
C ARG A 202 11.41 -17.83 13.89
N GLY A 203 11.78 -17.91 12.62
CA GLY A 203 11.06 -17.18 11.59
C GLY A 203 11.44 -17.59 10.18
N VAL A 204 10.72 -16.98 9.26
CA VAL A 204 10.87 -17.17 7.82
C VAL A 204 11.14 -15.81 7.20
N VAL A 205 12.00 -15.79 6.19
CA VAL A 205 12.24 -14.63 5.34
C VAL A 205 11.63 -14.95 3.99
N ILE A 206 10.68 -14.14 3.54
CA ILE A 206 10.16 -14.19 2.17
C ILE A 206 10.84 -13.06 1.41
N LEU A 207 11.66 -13.41 0.44
CA LEU A 207 12.37 -12.48 -0.43
C LEU A 207 11.64 -12.40 -1.77
N GLU A 208 10.98 -11.27 -2.03
CA GLU A 208 10.31 -11.00 -3.32
C GLU A 208 11.32 -10.43 -4.33
N VAL A 209 12.16 -9.49 -3.89
CA VAL A 209 13.05 -8.74 -4.77
C VAL A 209 14.52 -9.12 -4.52
N PRO A 210 15.26 -9.67 -5.52
CA PRO A 210 16.62 -10.18 -5.34
C PRO A 210 17.66 -9.04 -5.36
N ALA A 211 17.47 -8.02 -4.54
CA ALA A 211 18.34 -6.86 -4.49
C ALA A 211 19.57 -7.07 -3.59
N GLY A 212 20.73 -6.55 -3.99
CA GLY A 212 21.99 -6.70 -3.25
C GLY A 212 21.91 -6.17 -1.82
N GLN A 213 21.10 -5.14 -1.59
CA GLN A 213 20.79 -4.52 -0.30
C GLN A 213 20.24 -5.51 0.73
N PHE A 214 19.59 -6.59 0.27
CA PHE A 214 19.05 -7.62 1.14
C PHE A 214 20.02 -8.77 1.45
N SER A 215 21.17 -8.84 0.79
CA SER A 215 22.15 -9.92 1.01
C SER A 215 22.61 -9.99 2.46
N GLY A 216 22.99 -8.85 3.04
CA GLY A 216 23.42 -8.76 4.45
C GLY A 216 22.32 -9.11 5.45
N PRO A 217 21.13 -8.48 5.38
CA PRO A 217 19.98 -8.83 6.22
C PRO A 217 19.60 -10.31 6.15
N VAL A 218 19.55 -10.89 4.94
CA VAL A 218 19.25 -12.32 4.74
C VAL A 218 20.32 -13.19 5.40
N GLU A 219 21.61 -12.91 5.18
CA GLU A 219 22.71 -13.67 5.78
C GLU A 219 22.64 -13.67 7.32
N VAL A 220 22.33 -12.52 7.92
CA VAL A 220 22.17 -12.39 9.39
C VAL A 220 21.02 -13.25 9.91
N LEU A 221 19.84 -13.19 9.27
CA LEU A 221 18.67 -13.97 9.68
C LEU A 221 18.94 -15.48 9.53
N ARG A 222 19.56 -15.89 8.42
CA ARG A 222 19.89 -17.29 8.16
C ARG A 222 20.92 -17.86 9.13
N ARG A 223 21.96 -17.10 9.50
CA ARG A 223 22.88 -17.49 10.58
C ARG A 223 22.17 -17.64 11.92
N GLY A 224 21.06 -16.93 12.12
CA GLY A 224 20.14 -17.08 13.24
C GLY A 224 19.20 -18.30 13.14
N GLY A 225 19.31 -19.13 12.11
CA GLY A 225 18.49 -20.32 11.90
C GLY A 225 17.13 -20.05 11.21
N TRP A 226 16.97 -18.89 10.57
CA TRP A 226 15.73 -18.55 9.85
C TRP A 226 15.72 -19.20 8.46
N ARG A 227 14.53 -19.61 8.01
CA ARG A 227 14.35 -20.18 6.69
C ARG A 227 14.17 -19.08 5.64
N LEU A 228 14.83 -19.20 4.51
CA LEU A 228 14.70 -18.31 3.37
C LEU A 228 13.78 -18.94 2.32
N VAL A 229 12.70 -18.25 2.01
CA VAL A 229 11.89 -18.46 0.82
C VAL A 229 12.27 -17.38 -0.18
N TYR A 230 12.70 -17.78 -1.37
CA TYR A 230 12.82 -16.85 -2.49
C TYR A 230 11.59 -16.99 -3.39
N ASP A 231 10.79 -15.92 -3.48
CA ASP A 231 9.56 -15.87 -4.27
C ASP A 231 9.83 -15.13 -5.57
N ILE A 232 10.01 -15.87 -6.66
CA ILE A 232 10.23 -15.31 -7.99
C ILE A 232 8.91 -14.79 -8.51
N VAL A 233 8.71 -13.47 -8.42
CA VAL A 233 7.46 -12.84 -8.81
C VAL A 233 7.45 -12.36 -10.26
N ASP A 234 8.62 -12.02 -10.79
CA ASP A 234 8.83 -11.40 -12.09
C ASP A 234 10.14 -11.86 -12.75
N LEU A 235 10.25 -11.67 -14.07
CA LEU A 235 11.49 -11.85 -14.81
C LEU A 235 12.43 -10.66 -14.58
N TRP A 236 13.18 -10.69 -13.48
CA TRP A 236 14.06 -9.57 -13.07
C TRP A 236 15.20 -9.27 -14.06
N GLN A 237 15.50 -10.18 -14.98
CA GLN A 237 16.47 -9.94 -16.07
C GLN A 237 15.97 -8.94 -17.11
N ASP A 238 14.65 -8.72 -17.18
CA ASP A 238 14.06 -7.69 -18.01
C ASP A 238 14.43 -6.30 -17.47
N ARG A 239 14.89 -5.41 -18.36
CA ARG A 239 15.35 -4.07 -17.95
C ARG A 239 14.24 -3.16 -17.45
N VAL A 240 13.00 -3.38 -17.87
CA VAL A 240 11.83 -2.62 -17.40
C VAL A 240 11.51 -2.99 -15.96
N LEU A 241 11.70 -4.25 -15.57
CA LEU A 241 11.38 -4.74 -14.22
C LEU A 241 12.58 -4.66 -13.26
N GLY A 242 13.74 -5.18 -13.66
CA GLY A 242 14.95 -5.22 -12.84
C GLY A 242 15.79 -3.94 -12.84
N GLY A 243 15.66 -3.11 -13.89
CA GLY A 243 16.41 -1.85 -14.01
C GLY A 243 17.91 -1.97 -13.73
N ASP A 244 18.50 -0.90 -13.18
CA ASP A 244 19.92 -0.83 -12.84
C ASP A 244 20.27 -1.47 -11.49
N TRP A 245 19.26 -1.75 -10.65
CA TRP A 245 19.47 -2.33 -9.33
C TRP A 245 19.64 -3.85 -9.38
N TYR A 246 19.07 -4.51 -10.39
CA TYR A 246 19.12 -5.95 -10.53
C TYR A 246 20.53 -6.42 -10.88
N ARG A 247 20.97 -7.48 -10.20
CA ARG A 247 22.17 -8.21 -10.61
C ARG A 247 21.93 -9.70 -10.63
N ARG A 248 22.25 -10.32 -11.77
CA ARG A 248 22.10 -11.76 -12.00
C ARG A 248 22.90 -12.61 -11.00
N ASP A 249 24.07 -12.15 -10.59
CA ASP A 249 24.89 -12.87 -9.61
C ASP A 249 24.26 -12.89 -8.21
N VAL A 250 23.59 -11.80 -7.83
CA VAL A 250 22.84 -11.68 -6.57
C VAL A 250 21.60 -12.57 -6.59
N GLU A 251 20.81 -12.54 -7.66
CA GLU A 251 19.66 -13.44 -7.80
C GLU A 251 20.09 -14.91 -7.75
N LYS A 252 21.16 -15.28 -8.46
CA LYS A 252 21.71 -16.64 -8.41
C LYS A 252 22.12 -17.06 -7.01
N GLN A 253 22.69 -16.14 -6.21
CA GLN A 253 23.00 -16.40 -4.81
C GLN A 253 21.73 -16.68 -3.99
N PHE A 254 20.65 -15.90 -4.19
CA PHE A 254 19.39 -16.14 -3.49
C PHE A 254 18.73 -17.45 -3.92
N LEU A 255 18.64 -17.72 -5.23
CA LEU A 255 18.13 -18.97 -5.79
C LEU A 255 18.82 -20.20 -5.18
N THR A 256 20.15 -20.23 -5.23
CA THR A 256 20.93 -21.40 -4.78
C THR A 256 21.00 -21.55 -3.27
N SER A 257 20.74 -20.47 -2.53
CA SER A 257 20.80 -20.52 -1.08
C SER A 257 19.42 -20.75 -0.46
N ALA A 258 18.31 -20.38 -1.10
CA ALA A 258 16.97 -20.49 -0.51
C ALA A 258 16.64 -21.91 -0.04
N ASP A 259 15.93 -22.01 1.09
CA ASP A 259 15.43 -23.28 1.62
C ASP A 259 14.16 -23.73 0.87
N LEU A 260 13.48 -22.79 0.23
CA LEU A 260 12.38 -23.01 -0.72
C LEU A 260 12.41 -21.92 -1.79
N VAL A 261 12.15 -22.30 -3.04
CA VAL A 261 11.85 -21.35 -4.11
C VAL A 261 10.38 -21.49 -4.52
N THR A 262 9.69 -20.37 -4.61
CA THR A 262 8.35 -20.28 -5.19
C THR A 262 8.40 -19.41 -6.43
N ALA A 263 7.48 -19.62 -7.36
CA ALA A 263 7.42 -18.86 -8.59
C ALA A 263 5.96 -18.51 -8.94
N SER A 264 5.71 -17.27 -9.35
CA SER A 264 4.35 -16.79 -9.63
C SER A 264 3.75 -17.34 -10.93
N ALA A 265 4.60 -17.75 -11.88
CA ALA A 265 4.20 -18.21 -13.21
C ALA A 265 4.96 -19.47 -13.63
N PRO A 266 4.39 -20.32 -14.51
CA PRO A 266 5.06 -21.53 -15.01
C PRO A 266 6.44 -21.26 -15.62
N ASP A 267 6.57 -20.18 -16.38
CA ASP A 267 7.81 -19.78 -17.03
C ASP A 267 8.91 -19.41 -16.02
N LEU A 268 8.53 -18.91 -14.84
CA LEU A 268 9.47 -18.64 -13.74
C LEU A 268 9.89 -19.92 -12.99
N VAL A 269 9.04 -20.95 -12.98
CA VAL A 269 9.43 -22.30 -12.50
C VAL A 269 10.48 -22.90 -13.43
N GLU A 270 10.26 -22.79 -14.74
CA GLU A 270 11.22 -23.25 -15.76
C GLU A 270 12.56 -22.48 -15.63
N LEU A 271 12.52 -21.17 -15.40
CA LEU A 271 13.70 -20.35 -15.14
C LEU A 271 14.50 -20.83 -13.92
N ALA A 272 13.82 -21.18 -12.81
CA ALA A 272 14.48 -21.75 -11.65
C ALA A 272 15.13 -23.10 -11.97
N ALA A 273 14.43 -23.97 -12.72
CA ALA A 273 14.93 -25.27 -13.13
C ALA A 273 16.17 -25.17 -14.04
N GLU A 274 16.23 -24.18 -14.93
CA GLU A 274 17.43 -23.86 -15.74
C GLU A 274 18.64 -23.48 -14.86
N ALA A 275 18.39 -22.87 -13.70
CA ALA A 275 19.41 -22.58 -12.69
C ALA A 275 19.75 -23.79 -11.79
N GLY A 276 19.12 -24.95 -12.01
CA GLY A 276 19.30 -26.16 -11.23
C GLY A 276 18.58 -26.15 -9.87
N VAL A 277 17.52 -25.35 -9.74
CA VAL A 277 16.74 -25.20 -8.51
C VAL A 277 15.28 -25.54 -8.77
N ASP A 278 14.71 -26.44 -7.99
CA ASP A 278 13.28 -26.74 -8.05
C ASP A 278 12.47 -25.61 -7.42
N ALA A 279 11.42 -25.18 -8.11
CA ALA A 279 10.49 -24.16 -7.62
C ALA A 279 9.05 -24.69 -7.58
N ILE A 280 8.31 -24.31 -6.54
CA ILE A 280 6.87 -24.57 -6.46
C ILE A 280 6.12 -23.44 -7.18
N LEU A 281 5.22 -23.80 -8.10
CA LEU A 281 4.30 -22.83 -8.68
C LEU A 281 3.34 -22.32 -7.60
N LEU A 282 3.46 -21.04 -7.27
CA LEU A 282 2.61 -20.33 -6.32
C LEU A 282 2.01 -19.09 -7.02
N PRO A 283 0.91 -19.25 -7.78
CA PRO A 283 0.33 -18.16 -8.54
C PRO A 283 -0.10 -16.99 -7.68
N ASN A 284 -0.40 -15.86 -8.31
CA ASN A 284 -1.10 -14.78 -7.60
C ASN A 284 -2.49 -15.22 -7.11
N GLY A 285 -3.05 -14.41 -6.23
CA GLY A 285 -4.36 -14.66 -5.66
C GLY A 285 -5.15 -13.37 -5.46
N VAL A 286 -6.33 -13.53 -4.87
CA VAL A 286 -7.26 -12.44 -4.57
C VAL A 286 -7.46 -12.28 -3.07
N ASN A 287 -7.64 -11.05 -2.61
CA ASN A 287 -8.02 -10.79 -1.24
C ASN A 287 -9.50 -11.12 -1.03
N ALA A 288 -9.77 -12.28 -0.43
CA ALA A 288 -11.14 -12.73 -0.28
C ALA A 288 -11.96 -11.81 0.66
N GLU A 289 -11.36 -11.15 1.64
CA GLU A 289 -12.07 -10.22 2.54
C GLU A 289 -12.54 -8.96 1.80
N VAL A 290 -11.72 -8.44 0.88
CA VAL A 290 -12.09 -7.30 0.04
C VAL A 290 -13.18 -7.71 -0.94
N PHE A 291 -13.02 -8.85 -1.61
CA PHE A 291 -13.93 -9.24 -2.69
C PHE A 291 -15.19 -9.95 -2.24
N ARG A 292 -15.31 -10.40 -0.97
CA ARG A 292 -16.55 -10.93 -0.36
C ARG A 292 -17.56 -9.85 0.02
N GLN A 293 -17.19 -8.57 0.01
CA GLN A 293 -18.05 -7.46 0.41
C GLN A 293 -19.46 -7.51 -0.22
N GLU A 294 -20.47 -7.28 0.62
CA GLU A 294 -21.87 -7.14 0.21
C GLU A 294 -22.29 -5.66 0.16
N GLY A 295 -23.39 -5.37 -0.53
CA GLY A 295 -23.92 -4.00 -0.60
C GLY A 295 -23.08 -3.05 -1.45
N LEU A 296 -22.38 -3.59 -2.47
CA LEU A 296 -21.53 -2.82 -3.38
C LEU A 296 -22.28 -1.65 -4.02
N ARG A 297 -21.69 -0.45 -3.97
CA ARG A 297 -22.29 0.79 -4.48
C ARG A 297 -21.71 1.11 -5.85
N ARG A 298 -22.52 1.72 -6.73
CA ARG A 298 -22.00 2.22 -8.01
C ARG A 298 -21.15 3.47 -7.72
N PRO A 299 -19.87 3.50 -8.12
CA PRO A 299 -19.03 4.69 -7.99
C PRO A 299 -19.57 5.85 -8.84
N GLY A 300 -19.53 7.06 -8.30
CA GLY A 300 -20.11 8.24 -8.98
C GLY A 300 -19.32 8.73 -10.20
N ASP A 301 -18.07 8.29 -10.35
CA ASP A 301 -17.19 8.62 -11.48
C ASP A 301 -17.16 7.52 -12.55
N LEU A 302 -17.89 6.42 -12.36
CA LEU A 302 -18.01 5.35 -13.36
C LEU A 302 -18.94 5.83 -14.51
N PRO A 303 -18.51 5.72 -15.78
CA PRO A 303 -19.33 6.15 -16.92
C PRO A 303 -20.64 5.35 -17.04
N GLU A 304 -21.70 6.04 -17.46
CA GLU A 304 -22.99 5.43 -17.81
C GLU A 304 -22.92 4.84 -19.23
N ALA A 305 -23.10 3.53 -19.34
CA ALA A 305 -23.21 2.80 -20.61
C ALA A 305 -23.88 1.44 -20.36
N ASP A 306 -24.54 0.89 -21.40
CA ASP A 306 -25.14 -0.45 -21.35
C ASP A 306 -24.10 -1.57 -21.29
N LEU A 307 -22.87 -1.28 -21.76
CA LEU A 307 -21.74 -2.20 -21.78
C LEU A 307 -20.50 -1.48 -21.22
N ILE A 308 -19.91 -2.04 -20.16
CA ILE A 308 -18.69 -1.52 -19.52
C ILE A 308 -17.57 -2.56 -19.62
N LEU A 309 -16.53 -2.21 -20.38
CA LEU A 309 -15.31 -2.99 -20.54
C LEU A 309 -14.23 -2.35 -19.67
N GLY A 310 -13.72 -3.09 -18.69
CA GLY A 310 -12.96 -2.49 -17.60
C GLY A 310 -11.52 -2.98 -17.48
N TYR A 311 -10.58 -2.06 -17.25
CA TYR A 311 -9.20 -2.37 -16.86
C TYR A 311 -8.90 -1.75 -15.51
N HIS A 312 -8.11 -2.44 -14.66
CA HIS A 312 -7.43 -1.78 -13.55
C HIS A 312 -5.97 -2.24 -13.42
N GLY A 313 -5.11 -1.33 -12.95
CA GLY A 313 -3.69 -1.59 -12.72
C GLY A 313 -2.81 -0.48 -13.29
N SER A 314 -1.49 -0.71 -13.29
CA SER A 314 -0.54 0.23 -13.88
C SER A 314 -0.81 0.45 -15.38
N LEU A 315 -0.67 1.69 -15.84
CA LEU A 315 -0.92 2.10 -17.23
C LEU A 315 0.37 2.47 -17.99
N TYR A 316 1.52 2.07 -17.44
CA TYR A 316 2.85 2.39 -17.93
C TYR A 316 3.64 1.11 -18.24
N GLY A 317 4.78 1.30 -18.90
CA GLY A 317 5.67 0.23 -19.34
C GLY A 317 5.26 -0.33 -20.70
N ASP A 318 6.24 -0.93 -21.39
CA ASP A 318 6.05 -1.47 -22.75
C ASP A 318 5.16 -2.72 -22.77
N TRP A 319 4.75 -3.23 -21.61
CA TRP A 319 3.83 -4.35 -21.48
C TRP A 319 2.35 -3.94 -21.60
N PHE A 320 1.99 -2.68 -21.32
CA PHE A 320 0.60 -2.23 -21.41
C PHE A 320 0.26 -1.79 -22.84
N ASP A 321 -0.60 -2.55 -23.51
CA ASP A 321 -0.94 -2.37 -24.92
C ASP A 321 -2.10 -1.37 -25.11
N TRP A 322 -1.75 -0.09 -25.17
CA TRP A 322 -2.66 0.98 -25.56
C TRP A 322 -3.29 0.75 -26.95
N GLY A 323 -2.60 0.07 -27.86
CA GLY A 323 -3.09 -0.24 -29.21
C GLY A 323 -4.28 -1.20 -29.17
N SER A 324 -4.14 -2.29 -28.42
CA SER A 324 -5.21 -3.27 -28.18
C SER A 324 -6.40 -2.64 -27.44
N LEU A 325 -6.15 -1.83 -26.41
CA LEU A 325 -7.22 -1.12 -25.71
C LEU A 325 -8.00 -0.18 -26.66
N ASN A 326 -7.30 0.54 -27.53
CA ASN A 326 -7.91 1.38 -28.56
C ASN A 326 -8.68 0.56 -29.61
N ALA A 327 -8.22 -0.64 -29.97
CA ALA A 327 -8.91 -1.53 -30.89
C ALA A 327 -10.25 -1.98 -30.30
N VAL A 328 -10.27 -2.40 -29.04
CA VAL A 328 -11.51 -2.71 -28.29
C VAL A 328 -12.44 -1.50 -28.28
N ALA A 329 -11.96 -0.33 -27.89
CA ALA A 329 -12.76 0.88 -27.82
C ALA A 329 -13.42 1.26 -29.16
N ARG A 330 -12.70 1.09 -30.28
CA ARG A 330 -13.24 1.32 -31.64
C ARG A 330 -14.23 0.25 -32.09
N ARG A 331 -14.02 -1.02 -31.69
CA ARG A 331 -14.92 -2.13 -32.03
C ARG A 331 -16.28 -2.01 -31.34
N PHE A 332 -16.29 -1.45 -30.13
CA PHE A 332 -17.47 -1.26 -29.30
C PHE A 332 -17.71 0.23 -29.03
N PRO A 333 -18.10 1.04 -30.04
CA PRO A 333 -18.15 2.50 -29.91
C PRO A 333 -19.24 3.01 -28.95
N SER A 334 -20.26 2.20 -28.65
CA SER A 334 -21.32 2.51 -27.68
C SER A 334 -20.99 2.05 -26.25
N ALA A 335 -19.93 1.25 -26.07
CA ALA A 335 -19.48 0.80 -24.75
C ALA A 335 -18.64 1.87 -24.07
N ALA A 336 -18.65 1.88 -22.75
CA ALA A 336 -17.65 2.58 -21.97
C ALA A 336 -16.44 1.68 -21.72
N VAL A 337 -15.24 2.17 -22.02
CA VAL A 337 -13.99 1.51 -21.64
C VAL A 337 -13.45 2.20 -20.40
N ALA A 338 -13.70 1.63 -19.22
CA ALA A 338 -13.34 2.19 -17.92
C ALA A 338 -11.94 1.73 -17.51
N VAL A 339 -11.03 2.67 -17.23
CA VAL A 339 -9.62 2.38 -16.94
C VAL A 339 -9.24 2.98 -15.60
N ILE A 340 -8.93 2.14 -14.63
CA ILE A 340 -8.55 2.51 -13.26
C ILE A 340 -7.03 2.33 -13.11
N GLY A 341 -6.32 3.36 -12.66
CA GLY A 341 -4.88 3.31 -12.53
C GLY A 341 -4.21 4.66 -12.71
N ASP A 342 -2.90 4.70 -12.47
CA ASP A 342 -2.09 5.90 -12.64
C ASP A 342 -1.67 6.03 -14.11
N PRO A 343 -2.07 7.11 -14.83
CA PRO A 343 -1.65 7.30 -16.21
C PRO A 343 -0.15 7.64 -16.30
N PRO A 344 0.51 7.28 -17.41
CA PRO A 344 1.89 7.71 -17.65
C PRO A 344 1.95 9.24 -17.88
N ASP A 345 3.09 9.85 -17.56
CA ASP A 345 3.34 11.29 -17.74
C ASP A 345 2.93 11.80 -19.14
N ARG A 346 3.24 11.01 -20.16
CA ARG A 346 2.81 11.25 -21.53
C ARG A 346 1.78 10.22 -21.96
N LEU A 347 0.52 10.59 -21.84
CA LEU A 347 -0.59 9.75 -22.26
C LEU A 347 -0.59 9.51 -23.79
N PRO A 348 -0.66 8.26 -24.26
CA PRO A 348 -0.80 7.94 -25.67
C PRO A 348 -2.17 8.39 -26.24
N PRO A 349 -2.30 8.51 -27.57
CA PRO A 349 -3.60 8.73 -28.21
C PRO A 349 -4.61 7.66 -27.80
N ARG A 350 -5.83 8.10 -27.45
CA ARG A 350 -6.90 7.20 -27.01
C ARG A 350 -8.23 7.53 -27.68
N ALA A 351 -9.05 6.50 -27.88
CA ALA A 351 -10.43 6.64 -28.32
C ALA A 351 -11.28 7.44 -27.30
N ALA A 352 -12.33 8.09 -27.81
CA ALA A 352 -13.16 8.99 -27.02
C ALA A 352 -13.94 8.29 -25.89
N ASN A 353 -14.30 7.02 -26.09
CA ASN A 353 -15.02 6.19 -25.12
C ASN A 353 -14.11 5.48 -24.09
N ILE A 354 -12.81 5.80 -24.06
CA ILE A 354 -11.90 5.38 -22.98
C ILE A 354 -11.93 6.43 -21.86
N SER A 355 -12.38 6.05 -20.67
CA SER A 355 -12.45 6.90 -19.48
C SER A 355 -11.37 6.49 -18.47
N LEU A 356 -10.44 7.40 -18.19
CA LEU A 356 -9.43 7.22 -17.13
C LEU A 356 -10.01 7.68 -15.80
N LEU A 357 -10.11 6.79 -14.82
CA LEU A 357 -10.74 7.02 -13.51
C LEU A 357 -9.73 7.35 -12.40
N GLY A 358 -8.44 7.26 -12.71
CA GLY A 358 -7.34 7.52 -11.79
C GLY A 358 -7.09 6.37 -10.80
N LEU A 359 -6.20 6.62 -9.85
CA LEU A 359 -5.85 5.69 -8.78
C LEU A 359 -7.03 5.49 -7.80
N LYS A 360 -7.21 4.24 -7.35
CA LYS A 360 -8.20 3.81 -6.36
C LYS A 360 -7.53 2.91 -5.34
N ALA A 361 -8.00 2.94 -4.09
CA ALA A 361 -7.56 1.96 -3.12
C ALA A 361 -8.06 0.58 -3.55
N HIS A 362 -7.26 -0.46 -3.32
CA HIS A 362 -7.65 -1.84 -3.66
C HIS A 362 -8.99 -2.24 -3.00
N SER A 363 -9.29 -1.72 -1.80
CA SER A 363 -10.56 -1.95 -1.11
C SER A 363 -11.79 -1.33 -1.79
N GLU A 364 -11.61 -0.42 -2.75
CA GLU A 364 -12.69 0.21 -3.53
C GLU A 364 -12.97 -0.55 -4.84
N LEU A 365 -12.03 -1.38 -5.30
CA LEU A 365 -12.17 -2.10 -6.57
C LEU A 365 -13.45 -2.92 -6.68
N PRO A 366 -13.95 -3.63 -5.64
CA PRO A 366 -15.20 -4.37 -5.75
C PRO A 366 -16.40 -3.54 -6.24
N ASP A 367 -16.51 -2.27 -5.81
CA ASP A 367 -17.59 -1.36 -6.23
C ASP A 367 -17.54 -1.07 -7.75
N TYR A 368 -16.34 -0.98 -8.32
CA TYR A 368 -16.13 -0.78 -9.76
C TYR A 368 -16.29 -2.08 -10.55
N LEU A 369 -15.57 -3.13 -10.15
CA LEU A 369 -15.47 -4.39 -10.90
C LEU A 369 -16.83 -5.07 -11.02
N ALA A 370 -17.68 -4.99 -9.98
CA ALA A 370 -19.03 -5.53 -10.03
C ALA A 370 -19.96 -4.81 -11.04
N ARG A 371 -19.48 -3.79 -11.75
CA ARG A 371 -20.19 -3.10 -12.84
C ARG A 371 -19.57 -3.37 -14.21
N PHE A 372 -18.45 -4.08 -14.26
CA PHE A 372 -17.86 -4.49 -15.53
C PHE A 372 -18.60 -5.71 -16.08
N ASP A 373 -18.79 -5.69 -17.40
CA ASP A 373 -19.26 -6.82 -18.17
C ASP A 373 -18.10 -7.72 -18.58
N VAL A 374 -16.95 -7.13 -18.90
CA VAL A 374 -15.70 -7.86 -19.17
C VAL A 374 -14.51 -7.13 -18.56
N GLY A 375 -13.65 -7.86 -17.86
CA GLY A 375 -12.36 -7.40 -17.36
C GLY A 375 -11.28 -7.59 -18.42
N LEU A 376 -10.49 -6.55 -18.69
CA LEU A 376 -9.51 -6.53 -19.76
C LEU A 376 -8.08 -6.76 -19.22
N ILE A 377 -7.28 -7.53 -19.95
CA ILE A 377 -5.83 -7.66 -19.76
C ILE A 377 -5.16 -7.28 -21.09
N PRO A 378 -5.00 -5.98 -21.40
CA PRO A 378 -4.40 -5.51 -22.65
C PRO A 378 -2.88 -5.59 -22.59
N PHE A 379 -2.32 -6.80 -22.57
CA PHE A 379 -0.87 -6.99 -22.43
C PHE A 379 -0.23 -7.30 -23.78
N VAL A 380 0.95 -6.73 -24.03
CA VAL A 380 1.81 -7.15 -25.14
C VAL A 380 2.36 -8.54 -24.82
N VAL A 381 2.20 -9.51 -25.73
CA VAL A 381 2.75 -10.86 -25.54
C VAL A 381 4.25 -10.87 -25.86
N ASN A 382 5.07 -11.10 -24.84
CA ASN A 382 6.52 -11.23 -24.95
C ASN A 382 7.05 -12.13 -23.82
N ALA A 383 8.37 -12.38 -23.80
CA ALA A 383 8.98 -13.24 -22.77
C ALA A 383 8.66 -12.78 -21.33
N THR A 384 8.65 -11.46 -21.12
CA THR A 384 8.37 -10.83 -19.82
C THR A 384 6.92 -11.03 -19.40
N THR A 385 5.95 -10.84 -20.31
CA THR A 385 4.53 -11.03 -19.97
C THR A 385 4.10 -12.49 -19.94
N HIS A 386 4.82 -13.41 -20.58
CA HIS A 386 4.66 -14.84 -20.33
C HIS A 386 5.06 -15.22 -18.89
N ALA A 387 6.06 -14.54 -18.34
CA ALA A 387 6.53 -14.72 -16.98
C ALA A 387 5.72 -13.96 -15.91
N VAL A 388 4.54 -13.41 -16.24
CA VAL A 388 3.66 -12.78 -15.25
C VAL A 388 2.48 -13.67 -14.87
N SER A 389 1.98 -13.50 -13.66
CA SER A 389 0.68 -14.01 -13.21
C SER A 389 -0.26 -12.82 -12.91
N PRO A 390 -1.10 -12.36 -13.86
CA PRO A 390 -1.87 -11.13 -13.68
C PRO A 390 -2.83 -11.17 -12.47
N LEU A 391 -2.58 -10.36 -11.43
CA LEU A 391 -3.44 -10.24 -10.24
C LEU A 391 -4.91 -9.99 -10.61
N LYS A 392 -5.11 -9.03 -11.51
CA LYS A 392 -6.44 -8.61 -11.97
C LYS A 392 -7.31 -9.74 -12.53
N ALA A 393 -6.71 -10.80 -13.11
CA ALA A 393 -7.50 -11.94 -13.55
C ALA A 393 -8.28 -12.55 -12.37
N TYR A 394 -7.60 -12.78 -11.25
CA TYR A 394 -8.22 -13.35 -10.05
C TYR A 394 -9.21 -12.38 -9.40
N GLU A 395 -8.92 -11.08 -9.43
CA GLU A 395 -9.83 -10.03 -8.93
C GLU A 395 -11.12 -9.94 -9.77
N TYR A 396 -11.03 -10.02 -11.10
CA TYR A 396 -12.19 -10.10 -11.99
C TYR A 396 -13.02 -11.35 -11.72
N LEU A 397 -12.40 -12.52 -11.66
CA LEU A 397 -13.10 -13.78 -11.37
C LEU A 397 -13.80 -13.73 -10.00
N ALA A 398 -13.16 -13.19 -8.98
CA ALA A 398 -13.74 -12.99 -7.65
C ALA A 398 -14.81 -11.90 -7.59
N ALA A 399 -14.87 -11.01 -8.58
CA ALA A 399 -15.98 -10.08 -8.78
C ALA A 399 -17.09 -10.66 -9.67
N GLY A 400 -16.95 -11.92 -10.14
CA GLY A 400 -17.88 -12.53 -11.08
C GLY A 400 -17.83 -11.90 -12.46
N VAL A 401 -16.68 -11.38 -12.90
CA VAL A 401 -16.47 -10.70 -14.19
C VAL A 401 -15.64 -11.61 -15.10
N PRO A 402 -16.12 -11.96 -16.31
CA PRO A 402 -15.31 -12.72 -17.26
C PRO A 402 -14.11 -11.91 -17.74
N VAL A 403 -13.01 -12.58 -18.05
CA VAL A 403 -11.72 -11.96 -18.37
C VAL A 403 -11.40 -12.14 -19.84
N ALA A 404 -11.05 -11.06 -20.53
CA ALA A 404 -10.50 -11.07 -21.87
C ALA A 404 -9.00 -10.73 -21.83
N ALA A 405 -8.17 -11.63 -22.35
CA ALA A 405 -6.72 -11.52 -22.29
C ALA A 405 -6.03 -12.06 -23.54
N PRO A 406 -4.75 -11.74 -23.77
CA PRO A 406 -3.91 -12.51 -24.69
C PRO A 406 -3.65 -13.93 -24.15
N PRO A 407 -3.12 -14.87 -24.97
CA PRO A 407 -2.86 -16.26 -24.58
C PRO A 407 -1.63 -16.41 -23.64
N LEU A 408 -1.72 -15.85 -22.43
CA LEU A 408 -0.69 -15.99 -21.40
C LEU A 408 -0.77 -17.40 -20.77
N ARG A 409 0.40 -18.03 -20.57
CA ARG A 409 0.49 -19.40 -20.01
C ARG A 409 -0.09 -19.48 -18.60
N SER A 410 0.11 -18.46 -17.78
CA SER A 410 -0.42 -18.36 -16.41
C SER A 410 -1.94 -18.27 -16.32
N LEU A 411 -2.63 -17.92 -17.42
CA LEU A 411 -4.09 -17.84 -17.48
C LEU A 411 -4.75 -19.07 -18.09
N ARG A 412 -3.97 -20.00 -18.65
CA ARG A 412 -4.49 -21.16 -19.37
C ARG A 412 -5.28 -22.06 -18.42
N GLY A 413 -6.53 -22.36 -18.81
CA GLY A 413 -7.39 -23.30 -18.10
C GLY A 413 -8.14 -22.70 -16.90
N LEU A 414 -8.02 -21.40 -16.64
CA LEU A 414 -8.83 -20.72 -15.63
C LEU A 414 -10.27 -20.54 -16.14
N ALA A 415 -11.24 -21.01 -15.37
CA ALA A 415 -12.66 -20.84 -15.69
C ALA A 415 -13.04 -19.35 -15.71
N GLY A 416 -13.74 -18.91 -16.75
CA GLY A 416 -14.11 -17.50 -16.93
C GLY A 416 -13.01 -16.62 -17.55
N VAL A 417 -11.87 -17.20 -17.97
CA VAL A 417 -10.83 -16.49 -18.73
C VAL A 417 -10.89 -16.92 -20.20
N PHE A 418 -11.02 -15.93 -21.08
CA PHE A 418 -11.08 -16.09 -22.53
C PHE A 418 -9.85 -15.45 -23.14
N THR A 419 -9.11 -16.24 -23.93
CA THR A 419 -7.86 -15.80 -24.52
C THR A 419 -7.89 -15.89 -26.04
N ALA A 420 -7.42 -14.84 -26.71
CA ALA A 420 -7.24 -14.82 -28.16
C ALA A 420 -5.99 -13.99 -28.52
N ASP A 421 -5.47 -14.18 -29.73
CA ASP A 421 -4.29 -13.45 -30.21
C ASP A 421 -4.52 -11.94 -30.32
N ASP A 422 -5.79 -11.52 -30.48
CA ASP A 422 -6.22 -10.14 -30.40
C ASP A 422 -7.25 -9.95 -29.28
N LEU A 423 -7.16 -8.82 -28.58
CA LEU A 423 -8.01 -8.54 -27.43
C LEU A 423 -9.49 -8.36 -27.81
N VAL A 424 -9.79 -7.97 -29.06
CA VAL A 424 -11.17 -7.80 -29.51
C VAL A 424 -11.89 -9.15 -29.56
N SER A 425 -11.29 -10.16 -30.18
CA SER A 425 -11.82 -11.52 -30.23
C SER A 425 -11.98 -12.11 -28.83
N ALA A 426 -11.04 -11.84 -27.92
CA ALA A 426 -11.16 -12.29 -26.52
C ALA A 426 -12.35 -11.64 -25.80
N VAL A 427 -12.63 -10.35 -26.06
CA VAL A 427 -13.81 -9.66 -25.51
C VAL A 427 -15.09 -10.24 -26.09
N GLU A 428 -15.16 -10.50 -27.39
CA GLU A 428 -16.34 -11.11 -28.02
C GLU A 428 -16.64 -12.48 -27.41
N GLN A 429 -15.63 -13.33 -27.22
CA GLN A 429 -15.77 -14.63 -26.55
C GLN A 429 -16.21 -14.48 -25.08
N ALA A 430 -15.66 -13.51 -24.35
CA ALA A 430 -16.02 -13.26 -22.95
C ALA A 430 -17.48 -12.81 -22.78
N LEU A 431 -17.99 -12.01 -23.73
CA LEU A 431 -19.40 -11.59 -23.75
C LEU A 431 -20.36 -12.77 -24.01
N GLU A 432 -19.93 -13.76 -24.79
CA GLU A 432 -20.71 -14.96 -25.09
C GLU A 432 -20.61 -16.03 -23.98
N GLY A 433 -19.48 -16.08 -23.26
CA GLY A 433 -19.16 -17.15 -22.32
C GLY A 433 -19.81 -17.05 -20.93
N GLY A 434 -20.51 -15.96 -20.64
CA GLY A 434 -21.23 -15.75 -19.38
C GLY A 434 -20.33 -15.38 -18.18
N ARG A 435 -20.95 -15.15 -17.02
CA ARG A 435 -20.24 -14.70 -15.80
C ARG A 435 -19.67 -15.90 -15.01
N PRO A 436 -18.43 -15.81 -14.51
CA PRO A 436 -17.83 -16.88 -13.69
C PRO A 436 -18.48 -17.00 -12.31
N ASP A 437 -18.32 -18.17 -11.67
CA ASP A 437 -18.72 -18.40 -10.28
C ASP A 437 -17.74 -17.70 -9.32
N ARG A 438 -18.20 -16.58 -8.76
CA ARG A 438 -17.48 -15.78 -7.76
C ARG A 438 -17.06 -16.60 -6.55
N GLU A 439 -17.93 -17.44 -6.01
CA GLU A 439 -17.63 -18.19 -4.79
C GLU A 439 -16.60 -19.28 -5.04
N GLN A 440 -16.64 -19.89 -6.23
CA GLN A 440 -15.57 -20.80 -6.67
C GLN A 440 -14.23 -20.07 -6.77
N ALA A 441 -14.20 -18.92 -7.45
CA ALA A 441 -12.97 -18.13 -7.61
C ALA A 441 -12.39 -17.69 -6.24
N LEU A 442 -13.24 -17.23 -5.31
CA LEU A 442 -12.83 -16.85 -3.96
C LEU A 442 -12.27 -18.02 -3.14
N ARG A 443 -12.75 -19.25 -3.36
CA ARG A 443 -12.21 -20.43 -2.68
C ARG A 443 -10.88 -20.90 -3.28
N GLU A 444 -10.81 -20.96 -4.61
CA GLU A 444 -9.67 -21.56 -5.32
C GLU A 444 -8.49 -20.61 -5.49
N HIS A 445 -8.74 -19.31 -5.47
CA HIS A 445 -7.75 -18.30 -5.84
C HIS A 445 -7.45 -17.27 -4.76
N SER A 446 -7.90 -17.47 -3.52
CA SER A 446 -7.61 -16.55 -2.42
C SER A 446 -6.14 -16.55 -2.01
N TRP A 447 -5.69 -15.43 -1.45
CA TRP A 447 -4.41 -15.37 -0.73
C TRP A 447 -4.34 -16.33 0.45
N GLU A 448 -5.48 -16.62 1.10
CA GLU A 448 -5.59 -17.66 2.12
C GLU A 448 -5.10 -19.01 1.58
N ALA A 449 -5.62 -19.46 0.43
CA ALA A 449 -5.18 -20.69 -0.21
C ALA A 449 -3.69 -20.65 -0.65
N ARG A 450 -3.18 -19.48 -1.07
CA ARG A 450 -1.75 -19.32 -1.42
C ARG A 450 -0.86 -19.41 -0.19
N VAL A 451 -1.25 -18.77 0.90
CA VAL A 451 -0.49 -18.80 2.16
C VAL A 451 -0.53 -20.20 2.76
N GLU A 452 -1.65 -20.91 2.71
CA GLU A 452 -1.73 -22.32 3.13
C GLU A 452 -0.74 -23.20 2.36
N LEU A 453 -0.72 -23.11 1.02
CA LEU A 453 0.24 -23.84 0.19
C LEU A 453 1.70 -23.49 0.52
N LEU A 454 1.99 -22.19 0.72
CA LEU A 454 3.32 -21.73 1.12
C LEU A 454 3.73 -22.29 2.48
N LEU A 455 2.84 -22.22 3.49
CA LEU A 455 3.09 -22.69 4.84
C LEU A 455 3.29 -24.20 4.89
N ASP A 456 2.49 -24.96 4.15
CA ASP A 456 2.64 -26.41 4.00
C ASP A 456 4.00 -26.77 3.37
N ALA A 457 4.40 -26.07 2.30
CA ALA A 457 5.69 -26.29 1.64
C ALA A 457 6.88 -26.04 2.57
N ILE A 458 6.78 -25.07 3.48
CA ILE A 458 7.80 -24.81 4.51
C ILE A 458 7.54 -25.57 5.82
N GLY A 459 6.58 -26.51 5.87
CA GLY A 459 6.28 -27.28 7.08
C GLY A 459 6.01 -26.40 8.31
N GLN A 460 5.24 -25.34 8.13
CA GLN A 460 4.78 -24.43 9.19
C GLN A 460 3.27 -24.55 9.32
N SER A 461 2.77 -24.47 10.56
CA SER A 461 1.33 -24.44 10.82
C SER A 461 0.90 -23.03 11.22
N THR A 462 -0.34 -22.67 10.89
CA THR A 462 -0.95 -21.41 11.28
C THR A 462 -0.98 -21.25 12.81
N PRO A 463 -0.44 -20.14 13.38
CA PRO A 463 -0.43 -19.92 14.83
C PRO A 463 -1.83 -19.82 15.47
N GLY A 464 -2.85 -19.44 14.68
CA GLY A 464 -4.21 -19.24 15.14
C GLY A 464 -4.42 -17.96 15.97
N GLY A 465 -5.67 -17.50 16.04
CA GLY A 465 -6.07 -16.34 16.86
C GLY A 465 -5.57 -14.98 16.35
N GLY A 466 -5.35 -14.84 15.04
CA GLY A 466 -5.09 -13.54 14.40
C GLY A 466 -6.35 -12.68 14.31
N VAL A 467 -6.16 -11.36 14.20
CA VAL A 467 -7.22 -10.38 13.96
C VAL A 467 -6.93 -9.77 12.60
N PRO A 468 -7.92 -9.52 11.72
CA PRO A 468 -7.66 -8.91 10.42
C PRO A 468 -7.00 -7.52 10.59
N PRO A 469 -6.03 -7.17 9.73
CA PRO A 469 -5.40 -5.85 9.75
C PRO A 469 -6.45 -4.77 9.55
N ARG A 470 -6.33 -3.67 10.30
CA ARG A 470 -7.22 -2.52 10.11
C ARG A 470 -6.63 -1.61 9.02
N ILE A 471 -7.41 -1.41 7.97
CA ILE A 471 -7.14 -0.42 6.94
C ILE A 471 -7.62 0.94 7.47
N VAL A 472 -6.75 1.94 7.44
CA VAL A 472 -7.08 3.31 7.81
C VAL A 472 -6.82 4.21 6.60
N THR A 473 -7.85 4.90 6.15
CA THR A 473 -7.76 5.91 5.09
C THR A 473 -7.56 7.30 5.73
N ARG A 474 -6.31 7.78 5.74
CA ARG A 474 -5.78 9.13 6.10
C ARG A 474 -5.53 9.51 7.57
N PRO A 475 -4.57 10.42 7.80
CA PRO A 475 -3.13 10.20 7.69
C PRO A 475 -2.61 9.55 8.98
N ALA A 476 -2.02 8.36 8.88
CA ALA A 476 -1.09 7.91 9.92
C ALA A 476 0.23 8.66 9.67
N VAL A 477 0.49 9.70 10.45
CA VAL A 477 1.77 10.43 10.43
C VAL A 477 2.86 9.44 10.88
N HIS A 478 3.57 8.85 9.92
CA HIS A 478 4.90 8.31 10.16
C HIS A 478 5.90 9.45 9.93
N TYR A 479 6.69 9.70 10.96
CA TYR A 479 7.60 10.82 11.18
C TYR A 479 8.68 10.94 10.07
N ARG A 480 8.69 12.03 9.29
CA ARG A 480 9.84 12.38 8.41
C ARG A 480 10.90 13.13 9.22
N GLY A 481 12.08 12.53 9.37
CA GLY A 481 13.31 13.25 9.72
C GLY A 481 14.01 13.72 8.45
N ASP A 482 14.02 15.05 8.24
CA ASP A 482 14.89 15.83 7.36
C ASP A 482 15.21 15.31 5.93
N GLN A 483 14.51 15.88 4.94
CA GLN A 483 15.17 16.28 3.71
C GLN A 483 15.74 17.69 3.89
N ARG A 484 17.08 17.84 4.01
CA ARG A 484 17.80 19.00 3.47
C ARG A 484 19.27 18.68 3.19
N ARG A 485 19.64 18.68 1.90
CA ARG A 485 20.64 19.57 1.26
C ARG A 485 21.23 18.91 0.01
N LEU A 486 20.68 19.25 -1.16
CA LEU A 486 21.44 19.24 -2.42
C LEU A 486 21.20 20.57 -3.14
N THR A 487 21.77 21.63 -2.59
CA THR A 487 22.28 22.75 -3.40
C THR A 487 23.52 23.27 -2.68
N GLY A 488 24.69 22.88 -3.16
CA GLY A 488 25.97 23.37 -2.67
C GLY A 488 27.08 22.94 -3.61
N HIS A 489 27.64 23.95 -4.31
CA HIS A 489 28.75 23.99 -5.28
C HIS A 489 28.22 24.29 -6.70
N GLU A 490 28.56 25.39 -7.38
CA GLU A 490 29.71 26.33 -7.30
C GLU A 490 29.21 27.75 -7.65
N THR A 491 29.77 28.86 -7.14
CA THR A 491 31.00 29.47 -7.67
C THR A 491 31.77 30.27 -6.60
N ASN A 492 33.08 30.03 -6.55
CA ASN A 492 34.09 30.95 -6.01
C ASN A 492 34.34 32.07 -7.03
N ALA A 493 34.49 33.32 -6.57
CA ALA A 493 35.65 34.16 -6.88
C ALA A 493 35.56 35.49 -6.11
N ALA A 494 36.67 35.84 -5.49
CA ALA A 494 36.91 37.06 -4.74
C ALA A 494 37.15 38.29 -5.65
N GLN A 495 37.21 39.46 -5.00
CA GLN A 495 37.83 40.73 -5.39
C GLN A 495 36.91 41.85 -5.91
N ALA A 496 37.16 43.04 -5.33
CA ALA A 496 36.61 44.38 -5.50
C ALA A 496 35.32 44.70 -4.71
#